data_AF-K2ATF1-F1
#
_entry.id   AF-K2ATF1-F1
#
_cell.length_a   1.000
_cell.length_b   1.000
_cell.length_c   1.000
_cell.angle_alpha   90.00
_cell.angle_beta   90.00
_cell.angle_gamma   90.00
#
_symmetry.space_group_name_H-M   'P 1'
#
loop_
_entity.id
_entity.type
_entity.pdbx_description
1 polymer ?
#
loop_
_entity_poly.entity_id
_entity_poly.type
_entity_poly.pdbx_seq_one_letter_code
_entity_poly.pdbx_strand_id
1 'polypeptide(L)' 'MILEILQNEPLHFDEVVRRSGFGSSKTGTLLSLMEIKGMIKSLDTGFFSIAS' A
#
# COMPACT_ATOMS: atom_id res chain seq x y z
N MET A 1 -4.67 9.54 -2.28
CA MET A 1 -3.66 9.11 -1.29
C MET A 1 -3.63 7.57 -1.22
N ILE A 2 -2.53 6.90 -0.85
CA ILE A 2 -2.44 5.41 -0.89
C ILE A 2 -3.54 4.72 -0.06
N LEU A 3 -3.99 5.32 1.06
CA LEU A 3 -5.12 4.79 1.82
C LEU A 3 -6.43 4.74 1.03
N GLU A 4 -6.73 5.78 0.24
CA GLU A 4 -7.94 5.83 -0.60
C GLU A 4 -7.91 4.74 -1.66
N ILE A 5 -6.71 4.42 -2.17
CA ILE A 5 -6.50 3.31 -3.12
C ILE A 5 -6.83 1.96 -2.45
N LEU A 6 -6.48 1.80 -1.17
CA LEU A 6 -6.66 0.58 -0.38
C LEU A 6 -8.02 0.51 0.36
N GLN A 7 -8.87 1.54 0.28
CA GLN A 7 -10.15 1.57 1.02
C GLN A 7 -11.17 0.55 0.51
N ASN A 8 -11.10 0.18 -0.78
CA ASN A 8 -12.09 -0.70 -1.39
C ASN A 8 -11.71 -2.18 -1.24
N GLU A 9 -10.42 -2.49 -1.42
CA GLU A 9 -9.92 -3.85 -1.46
C GLU A 9 -8.40 -3.89 -1.16
N PRO A 10 -7.88 -5.04 -0.69
CA PRO A 10 -6.44 -5.26 -0.66
C PRO A 10 -5.86 -5.25 -2.08
N LEU A 11 -4.71 -4.62 -2.26
CA LEU A 11 -4.07 -4.50 -3.58
C LEU A 11 -2.62 -4.98 -3.55
N HIS A 12 -2.21 -5.63 -4.64
CA HIS A 12 -0.81 -6.00 -4.85
C HIS A 12 0.04 -4.74 -5.02
N PHE A 13 1.32 -4.82 -4.62
CA PHE A 13 2.28 -3.73 -4.74
C PHE A 13 2.26 -3.04 -6.12
N ASP A 14 2.30 -3.82 -7.20
CA ASP A 14 2.33 -3.28 -8.57
C ASP A 14 1.08 -2.45 -8.90
N GLU A 15 -0.08 -2.85 -8.37
CA GLU A 15 -1.32 -2.13 -8.58
C GLU A 15 -1.36 -0.82 -7.78
N VAL A 16 -0.76 -0.82 -6.58
CA VAL A 16 -0.59 0.41 -5.79
C VAL A 16 0.37 1.37 -6.50
N VAL A 17 1.47 0.87 -7.07
CA VAL A 17 2.38 1.67 -7.91
C VAL A 17 1.63 2.27 -9.10
N ARG A 18 0.87 1.44 -9.82
CA ARG A 18 0.09 1.87 -11.00
C ARG A 18 -0.95 2.93 -10.68
N ARG A 19 -1.74 2.74 -9.61
CA ARG A 19 -2.81 3.66 -9.21
C ARG A 19 -2.30 4.93 -8.54
N SER A 20 -1.18 4.87 -7.83
CA SER A 20 -0.62 6.04 -7.15
C SER A 20 0.15 6.98 -8.08
N GLY A 21 0.61 6.50 -9.23
CA GLY A 21 1.46 7.25 -10.16
C GLY A 21 2.86 7.52 -9.59
N PHE A 22 3.22 6.94 -8.44
CA PHE A 22 4.56 7.03 -7.88
C PHE A 22 5.46 5.93 -8.42
N GLY A 23 6.77 6.20 -8.50
CA GLY A 23 7.74 5.15 -8.78
C GLY A 23 7.73 4.07 -7.70
N SER A 24 8.15 2.85 -8.05
CA SER A 24 8.17 1.69 -7.15
C SER A 24 8.94 1.97 -5.86
N SER A 25 10.12 2.60 -5.93
CA SER A 25 10.91 2.94 -4.74
C SER A 25 10.15 3.86 -3.77
N LYS A 26 9.52 4.92 -4.30
CA LYS A 26 8.74 5.86 -3.48
C LYS A 26 7.52 5.19 -2.88
N THR A 27 6.83 4.35 -3.66
CA THR A 27 5.66 3.59 -3.21
C THR A 27 6.04 2.65 -2.07
N GLY A 28 7.14 1.90 -2.23
CA GLY A 28 7.67 1.01 -1.19
C GLY A 28 7.98 1.75 0.10
N THR A 29 8.72 2.86 0.03
CA THR A 29 9.02 3.68 1.22
C THR A 29 7.75 4.18 1.91
N LEU A 30 6.76 4.65 1.15
CA LEU A 30 5.49 5.11 1.71
C LEU A 30 4.71 3.97 2.39
N LEU A 31 4.60 2.82 1.73
CA LEU A 31 3.93 1.64 2.28
C LEU A 31 4.60 1.19 3.59
N SER A 32 5.93 1.09 3.62
CA SER A 32 6.67 0.73 4.85
C SER A 32 6.44 1.74 5.97
N LEU A 33 6.44 3.04 5.68
CA LEU A 33 6.16 4.07 6.70
C LEU A 33 4.72 3.98 7.21
N MET A 34 3.77 3.69 6.34
CA MET A 34 2.35 3.53 6.70
C MET A 34 2.12 2.26 7.52
N GLU A 35 2.85 1.18 7.23
CA GLU A 35 2.82 -0.07 7.99
C GLU A 35 3.41 0.11 9.39
N ILE A 36 4.57 0.77 9.51
CA ILE A 36 5.18 1.11 10.81
C ILE A 36 4.23 1.97 11.66
N LYS A 37 3.49 2.87 11.02
CA LYS A 37 2.47 3.71 11.68
C LYS A 37 1.18 2.96 12.02
N GLY A 38 1.05 1.69 11.64
CA GLY A 38 -0.15 0.89 11.86
C GLY A 38 -1.36 1.33 11.04
N MET A 39 -1.15 1.98 9.89
CA MET A 39 -2.22 2.45 9.00
C MET A 39 -2.61 1.38 7.97
N ILE A 40 -1.65 0.55 7.58
CA ILE A 40 -1.83 -0.57 6.66
C ILE A 40 -1.12 -1.80 7.23
N LYS A 41 -1.42 -2.96 6.67
CA LYS A 41 -0.70 -4.21 6.91
C LYS A 41 -0.34 -4.85 5.58
N SER A 42 0.87 -5.38 5.48
CA SER A 42 1.18 -6.36 4.45
C SER A 42 0.41 -7.65 4.73
N LEU A 43 -0.09 -8.24 3.67
CA LEU A 43 -0.67 -9.57 3.63
C LEU A 43 0.32 -10.51 2.93
N ASP A 44 0.03 -11.80 2.97
CA ASP A 44 0.81 -12.78 2.22
C ASP A 44 0.87 -12.43 0.74
N THR A 45 1.98 -12.77 0.08
CA THR A 45 2.20 -12.58 -1.38
C THR A 45 2.18 -11.14 -1.88
N GLY A 46 2.58 -10.15 -1.06
CA GLY A 46 2.85 -8.78 -1.54
C GLY A 46 1.59 -7.91 -1.71
N PHE A 47 0.49 -8.32 -1.09
CA PHE A 47 -0.74 -7.53 -0.99
C PHE A 47 -0.69 -6.61 0.23
N PHE A 48 -1.36 -5.47 0.14
CA PHE A 48 -1.51 -4.52 1.23
C PHE A 48 -2.98 -4.25 1.49
N SER A 49 -3.36 -4.06 2.75
CA SER A 49 -4.72 -3.67 3.17
C SER A 49 -4.67 -2.64 4.29
N ILE A 50 -5.76 -1.91 4.51
CA ILE A 50 -5.88 -1.01 5.67
C ILE A 50 -5.82 -1.84 6.96
N ALA A 51 -5.07 -1.35 7.93
CA ALA A 51 -5.06 -1.93 9.27
C ALA A 51 -6.40 -1.61 9.94
N SER A 52 -7.21 -2.65 10.11
CA SER A 52 -8.51 -2.65 10.81
C SER A 52 -8.35 -3.17 12.23
#